data_AF-A0A7X7R3D4-F1
#
_entry.id   AF-A0A7X7R3D4-F1
#
_cell.length_a   1.000
_cell.length_b   1.000
_cell.length_c   1.000
_cell.angle_alpha   90.00
_cell.angle_beta   90.00
_cell.angle_gamma   90.00
#
_symmetry.space_group_name_H-M   'P 1'
#
loop_
_entity.id
_entity.type
_entity.pdbx_description
1 polymer ?
#
loop_
_entity_poly.entity_id
_entity_poly.type
_entity_poly.pdbx_seq_one_letter_code
_entity_poly.pdbx_strand_id
1 'polypeptide(L)'
;MRKNKLAELNIICPTCKKPSNEYNWTLKTAAYFSQKEETCPTVISVIRAIHQGEGEMFYGFHMFCPLCNYGTDIEEVELPTPDAAEKYISEVGEEYVDTWL
;
A
#
# COMPACT_ATOMS: atom_id res chain seq x y z
N MET A 1 13.17 5.42 -5.05
CA MET A 1 13.76 5.16 -3.69
C MET A 1 13.25 6.23 -2.73
N ARG A 2 12.89 5.90 -1.48
CA ARG A 2 12.31 6.88 -0.53
C ARG A 2 13.29 8.02 -0.20
N LYS A 3 12.88 9.27 -0.45
CA LYS A 3 13.61 10.50 -0.11
C LYS A 3 13.74 10.69 1.40
N ASN A 4 12.63 10.67 2.12
CA ASN A 4 12.61 10.65 3.58
C ASN A 4 12.36 9.22 4.09
N LYS A 5 13.41 8.57 4.63
CA LYS A 5 13.30 7.22 5.20
C LYS A 5 12.56 7.17 6.53
N LEU A 6 12.44 8.31 7.22
CA LEU A 6 11.77 8.46 8.52
C LEU A 6 10.29 8.82 8.40
N ALA A 7 9.79 9.09 7.18
CA ALA A 7 8.37 9.35 6.96
C ALA A 7 7.55 8.12 7.37
N GLU A 8 6.37 8.37 7.96
CA GLU A 8 5.48 7.31 8.40
C GLU A 8 4.05 7.50 7.90
N LEU A 9 3.52 6.41 7.33
CA LEU A 9 2.11 6.26 7.05
C LEU A 9 1.65 4.93 7.65
N ASN A 10 1.09 5.01 8.86
CA ASN A 10 0.73 3.81 9.61
C ASN A 10 -0.64 3.27 9.17
N ILE A 11 -0.68 1.98 8.87
CA ILE A 11 -1.89 1.20 8.63
C ILE A 11 -2.15 0.34 9.87
N ILE A 12 -3.39 0.35 10.37
CA ILE A 12 -3.77 -0.42 11.56
C ILE A 12 -4.24 -1.80 11.14
N CYS A 13 -3.58 -2.85 11.66
CA CYS A 13 -4.01 -4.21 11.37
C CYS A 13 -5.38 -4.50 12.01
N PRO A 14 -6.37 -5.01 11.25
CA PRO A 14 -7.69 -5.32 11.80
C PRO A 14 -7.65 -6.47 12.82
N THR A 15 -6.65 -7.34 12.78
CA THR A 15 -6.50 -8.46 13.72
C THR A 15 -5.68 -8.09 14.95
N CYS A 16 -4.40 -7.71 14.79
CA CYS A 16 -3.54 -7.46 15.95
C CYS A 16 -3.65 -6.03 16.50
N LYS A 17 -4.39 -5.14 15.83
CA LYS A 17 -4.63 -3.74 16.19
C LYS A 17 -3.38 -2.89 16.36
N LYS A 18 -2.22 -3.38 15.92
CA LYS A 18 -0.95 -2.66 15.98
C LYS A 18 -0.77 -1.83 14.69
N PRO A 19 -0.30 -0.58 14.80
CA PRO A 19 0.09 0.20 13.64
C PRO A 19 1.39 -0.34 13.04
N SER A 20 1.49 -0.32 11.72
CA SER A 20 2.75 -0.52 11.01
C SER A 20 2.79 0.32 9.74
N ASN A 21 3.96 0.86 9.45
CA ASN A 21 4.19 1.74 8.31
C ASN A 21 3.91 1.01 6.98
N GLU A 22 3.31 1.70 6.01
CA GLU A 22 2.85 1.14 4.72
C GLU A 22 3.93 0.32 4.02
N TYR A 23 5.18 0.81 4.03
CA TYR A 23 6.28 0.15 3.31
C TYR A 23 6.66 -1.23 3.91
N ASN A 24 6.20 -1.55 5.12
CA ASN A 24 6.41 -2.86 5.75
C ASN A 24 5.30 -3.85 5.41
N TRP A 25 4.15 -3.38 4.90
CA TRP A 25 3.07 -4.26 4.49
C TRP A 25 3.44 -4.95 3.18
N THR A 26 3.13 -6.24 3.08
CA THR A 26 3.37 -7.01 1.86
C THR A 26 2.09 -7.09 1.06
N LEU A 27 2.16 -6.74 -0.23
CA LEU A 27 1.11 -7.03 -1.21
C LEU A 27 1.37 -8.38 -1.86
N LYS A 28 0.33 -9.21 -1.94
CA LYS A 28 0.30 -10.40 -2.79
C LYS A 28 -0.89 -10.32 -3.72
N THR A 29 -0.64 -10.53 -5.00
CA THR A 29 -1.70 -10.64 -6.01
C THR A 29 -1.93 -12.10 -6.35
N ALA A 30 -3.19 -12.54 -6.44
CA ALA A 30 -3.51 -13.94 -6.70
C ALA A 30 -3.07 -14.44 -8.10
N ALA A 31 -2.97 -13.59 -9.13
CA ALA A 31 -2.47 -13.99 -10.45
C ALA A 31 -2.17 -12.84 -11.43
N TYR A 32 -2.43 -11.57 -11.08
CA TYR A 32 -2.46 -10.48 -12.07
C TYR A 32 -1.08 -10.17 -12.69
N PHE A 33 0.00 -10.26 -11.89
CA PHE A 33 1.37 -9.97 -12.34
C PHE A 33 2.21 -11.20 -12.63
N SER A 34 1.66 -12.43 -12.59
CA SER A 34 2.45 -13.65 -12.85
C SER A 34 2.66 -13.95 -14.34
N GLN A 35 1.99 -13.21 -15.24
CA GLN A 35 2.07 -13.44 -16.70
C GLN A 35 2.75 -12.32 -17.50
N LYS A 36 3.10 -11.19 -16.90
CA LYS A 36 3.84 -10.09 -17.54
C LYS A 36 4.84 -9.52 -16.54
N GLU A 37 6.04 -9.20 -17.00
CA GLU A 37 7.20 -8.73 -16.21
C GLU A 37 7.00 -7.34 -15.56
N GLU A 38 5.81 -7.00 -15.09
CA GLU A 38 5.50 -5.68 -14.56
C GLU A 38 5.54 -5.72 -13.03
N THR A 39 6.35 -4.81 -12.48
CA THR A 39 6.66 -4.65 -11.08
C THR A 39 5.41 -4.68 -10.20
N CYS A 40 5.52 -5.26 -9.00
CA CYS A 40 4.42 -5.17 -8.03
C CYS A 40 4.34 -3.71 -7.52
N PRO A 41 3.16 -3.06 -7.52
CA PRO A 41 3.02 -1.71 -6.99
C PRO A 41 3.36 -1.66 -5.50
N THR A 42 3.74 -0.49 -5.02
CA THR A 42 3.89 -0.27 -3.58
C THR A 42 2.51 -0.10 -2.93
N VAL A 43 2.42 -0.31 -1.61
CA VAL A 43 1.17 -0.12 -0.87
C VAL A 43 0.68 1.33 -1.00
N ILE A 44 1.57 2.32 -0.91
CA ILE A 44 1.19 3.72 -1.13
C ILE A 44 0.68 3.99 -2.56
N SER A 45 1.23 3.35 -3.60
CA SER A 45 0.72 3.49 -4.97
C SER A 45 -0.74 3.07 -5.06
N VAL A 46 -1.08 1.94 -4.43
CA VAL A 46 -2.44 1.41 -4.42
C VAL A 46 -3.37 2.32 -3.61
N ILE A 47 -2.94 2.79 -2.43
CA ILE A 47 -3.72 3.73 -1.60
C ILE A 47 -4.04 5.01 -2.38
N ARG A 48 -3.04 5.58 -3.08
CA ARG A 48 -3.23 6.79 -3.91
C ARG A 48 -4.28 6.55 -5.00
N ALA A 49 -4.16 5.44 -5.73
CA ALA A 49 -5.06 5.12 -6.83
C ALA A 49 -6.51 4.87 -6.34
N ILE A 50 -6.68 4.22 -5.18
CA ILE A 50 -8.00 4.08 -4.53
C ILE A 50 -8.61 5.45 -4.24
N HIS A 51 -7.83 6.40 -3.68
CA HIS A 51 -8.30 7.76 -3.41
C HIS A 51 -8.62 8.56 -4.68
N GLN A 52 -8.03 8.20 -5.82
CA GLN A 52 -8.31 8.81 -7.14
C GLN A 52 -9.50 8.16 -7.86
N GLY A 53 -10.13 7.15 -7.28
CA GLY A 53 -11.26 6.43 -7.88
C GLY A 53 -10.86 5.28 -8.81
N GLU A 54 -9.59 4.90 -8.81
CA GLU A 54 -9.03 3.81 -9.63
C GLU A 54 -8.94 2.49 -8.84
N GLY A 55 -9.64 2.37 -7.71
CA GLY A 55 -9.50 1.23 -6.78
C GLY A 55 -9.90 -0.14 -7.35
N GLU A 56 -10.80 -0.18 -8.34
CA GLU A 56 -11.32 -1.44 -8.92
C GLU A 56 -10.22 -2.30 -9.54
N MET A 57 -9.14 -1.70 -10.05
CA MET A 57 -8.02 -2.44 -10.65
C MET A 57 -7.20 -3.23 -9.62
N PHE A 58 -7.36 -2.92 -8.33
CA PHE A 58 -6.65 -3.56 -7.22
C PHE A 58 -7.54 -4.53 -6.43
N TYR A 59 -8.77 -4.78 -6.90
CA TYR A 59 -9.63 -5.76 -6.23
C TYR A 59 -9.00 -7.16 -6.22
N GLY A 60 -9.05 -7.81 -5.06
CA GLY A 60 -8.38 -9.08 -4.82
C GLY A 60 -6.86 -8.98 -4.58
N PHE A 61 -6.32 -7.78 -4.34
CA PHE A 61 -4.99 -7.62 -3.78
C PHE A 61 -5.02 -7.95 -2.30
N HIS A 62 -4.21 -8.93 -1.90
CA HIS A 62 -4.10 -9.32 -0.49
C HIS A 62 -2.97 -8.55 0.19
N MET A 63 -3.27 -7.94 1.32
CA MET A 63 -2.32 -7.32 2.22
C MET A 63 -1.97 -8.25 3.38
N PHE A 64 -0.69 -8.36 3.70
CA PHE A 64 -0.21 -9.13 4.86
C PHE A 64 0.39 -8.21 5.91
N CYS A 65 -0.12 -8.31 7.14
CA CYS A 65 0.40 -7.57 8.27
C CYS A 65 1.82 -8.05 8.63
N PRO A 66 2.81 -7.15 8.74
CA PRO A 66 4.20 -7.54 9.05
C PRO A 66 4.40 -8.06 10.48
N LEU A 67 3.43 -7.81 11.37
CA LEU A 67 3.56 -8.11 12.80
C LEU A 67 2.90 -9.44 13.20
N CYS A 68 1.76 -9.78 12.59
CA CYS A 68 1.03 -11.00 12.91
C CYS A 68 0.75 -11.91 11.71
N ASN A 69 1.22 -11.53 10.52
CA ASN A 69 1.05 -12.28 9.26
C ASN A 69 -0.41 -12.55 8.87
N TYR A 70 -1.36 -11.80 9.42
CA TYR A 70 -2.74 -11.83 8.99
C TYR A 70 -2.86 -11.30 7.56
N GLY A 71 -3.50 -12.09 6.69
CA GLY A 71 -3.82 -11.73 5.30
C GLY A 71 -5.27 -11.25 5.20
N THR A 72 -5.50 -10.17 4.46
CA THR A 72 -6.82 -9.57 4.22
C THR A 72 -6.84 -8.86 2.88
N ASP A 73 -8.02 -8.68 2.33
CA ASP A 73 -8.21 -7.97 1.07
C ASP A 73 -8.05 -6.47 1.30
N ILE A 74 -7.51 -5.74 0.32
CA ILE A 74 -7.25 -4.31 0.48
C ILE A 74 -8.54 -3.52 0.74
N GLU A 75 -9.67 -4.02 0.25
CA GLU A 75 -11.01 -3.50 0.46
C GLU A 75 -11.49 -3.62 1.92
N GLU A 76 -10.90 -4.54 2.69
CA GLU A 76 -11.25 -4.79 4.09
C GLU A 76 -10.32 -4.03 5.08
N VAL A 77 -9.26 -3.39 4.57
CA VAL A 77 -8.32 -2.62 5.37
C VAL A 77 -8.83 -1.19 5.53
N GLU A 78 -8.82 -0.69 6.77
CA GLU A 78 -9.01 0.74 7.00
C GLU A 78 -7.79 1.50 6.49
N LEU A 79 -7.94 2.15 5.34
CA LEU A 79 -6.86 2.88 4.68
C LEU A 79 -6.66 4.27 5.31
N PRO A 80 -5.42 4.80 5.33
CA PRO A 80 -5.15 6.17 5.71
C PRO A 80 -5.95 7.18 4.86
N THR A 81 -6.29 8.33 5.44
CA THR A 81 -7.04 9.39 4.74
C THR A 81 -6.26 9.94 3.53
N PRO A 82 -6.96 10.54 2.55
CA PRO A 82 -6.31 11.18 1.40
C PRO A 82 -5.23 12.18 1.82
N ASP A 83 -5.53 13.07 2.78
CA ASP A 83 -4.57 14.07 3.28
C ASP A 83 -3.32 13.44 3.90
N ALA A 84 -3.48 12.32 4.64
CA ALA A 84 -2.35 11.61 5.24
C ALA A 84 -1.48 10.94 4.18
N ALA A 85 -2.11 10.34 3.16
CA ALA A 85 -1.41 9.74 2.03
C ALA A 85 -0.62 10.79 1.24
N GLU A 86 -1.25 11.90 0.84
CA GLU A 86 -0.59 12.97 0.09
C GLU A 86 0.55 13.63 0.87
N LYS A 87 0.38 13.83 2.19
CA LYS A 87 1.47 14.30 3.05
C LYS A 87 2.64 13.32 3.02
N TYR A 88 2.38 12.03 3.20
CA TYR A 88 3.42 11.01 3.18
C TYR A 88 4.15 10.96 1.83
N ILE A 89 3.41 11.00 0.71
CA ILE A 89 3.94 11.07 -0.65
C ILE A 89 4.90 12.25 -0.81
N SER A 90 4.53 13.44 -0.31
CA SER A 90 5.38 14.63 -0.36
C SER A 90 6.72 14.45 0.40
N GLU A 91 6.73 13.62 1.46
CA GLU A 91 7.92 13.33 2.25
C GLU A 91 8.81 12.26 1.60
N VAL A 92 8.22 11.17 1.10
CA VAL A 92 8.95 10.04 0.51
C VAL A 92 9.33 10.24 -0.95
N GLY A 93 8.67 11.17 -1.65
CA GLY A 93 8.89 11.52 -3.04
C GLY A 93 8.09 10.66 -4.03
N GLU A 94 7.60 11.32 -5.09
CA GLU A 94 6.78 10.71 -6.16
C GLU A 94 7.48 9.51 -6.83
N GLU A 95 8.81 9.56 -7.00
CA GLU A 95 9.59 8.44 -7.58
C GLU A 95 9.47 7.11 -6.80
N TYR A 96 9.11 7.15 -5.52
CA TYR A 96 8.85 5.94 -4.74
C TYR A 96 7.42 5.42 -4.95
N VAL A 97 6.48 6.33 -5.22
CA VAL A 97 5.08 6.02 -5.40
C VAL A 97 4.83 5.54 -6.82
N ASP A 98 5.46 6.16 -7.80
CA ASP A 98 5.28 5.87 -9.23
C ASP A 98 6.21 4.74 -9.73
N THR A 99 6.76 3.91 -8.84
CA THR A 99 7.66 2.79 -9.22
C THR A 99 6.98 1.72 -10.12
N TRP A 100 5.68 1.88 -10.37
CA TRP A 100 4.83 0.98 -11.16
C TRP A 100 4.40 1.57 -12.52
N LEU A 101 4.48 2.89 -12.72
CA LEU A 101 4.04 3.58 -13.94
C LEU A 101 5.19 3.84 -14.92
#